data_AF-A0A421DUF2-F1
#
_entry.id   AF-A0A421DUF2-F1
#
_cell.length_a   1.000
_cell.length_b   1.000
_cell.length_c   1.000
_cell.angle_alpha   90.00
_cell.angle_beta   90.00
_cell.angle_gamma   90.00
#
_symmetry.space_group_name_H-M   'P 1'
#
loop_
_entity.id
_entity.type
_entity.pdbx_description
1 polymer ?
#
loop_
_entity_poly.entity_id
_entity_poly.type
_entity_poly.pdbx_seq_one_letter_code
_entity_poly.pdbx_strand_id
1 'polypeptide(L)' 'MEQVFAAWRIEWVERNGNGDVDGCPFCVLPERDADRESRIVARSEHTFVILNN' A
#
# COMPACT_ATOMS: atom_id res chain seq x y z
N MET A 1 22.69 -1.18 -11.20
CA MET A 1 21.71 -0.57 -10.28
C MET A 1 22.46 -0.06 -9.07
N GLU A 2 22.17 1.17 -8.64
CA GLU A 2 22.57 1.63 -7.31
C GLU A 2 21.85 0.81 -6.24
N GLN A 3 22.60 0.32 -5.25
CA GLN A 3 22.01 -0.35 -4.09
C GLN A 3 21.45 0.70 -3.13
N VAL A 4 20.19 0.54 -2.76
CA VAL A 4 19.55 1.33 -1.72
C VAL A 4 19.43 0.47 -0.46
N PHE A 5 20.02 0.93 0.63
CA PHE A 5 19.86 0.30 1.93
C PHE A 5 18.46 0.61 2.49
N ALA A 6 17.69 -0.44 2.78
CA ALA A 6 16.35 -0.34 3.36
C ALA A 6 16.27 -1.26 4.57
N ALA A 7 16.66 -0.73 5.74
CA ALA A 7 16.81 -1.51 6.98
C ALA A 7 15.53 -2.25 7.40
N TRP A 8 14.35 -1.72 7.04
CA TRP A 8 13.03 -2.27 7.36
C TRP A 8 12.59 -3.44 6.47
N ARG A 9 13.34 -3.76 5.41
CA ARG A 9 12.89 -4.72 4.39
C ARG A 9 12.78 -6.15 4.92
N ILE A 10 13.63 -6.54 5.87
CA ILE A 10 13.60 -7.90 6.42
C ILE A 10 12.35 -8.12 7.28
N GLU A 11 11.99 -7.15 8.12
CA GLU A 11 10.76 -7.17 8.92
C GLU A 11 9.51 -7.22 8.04
N TRP A 12 9.53 -6.55 6.89
CA TRP A 12 8.42 -6.56 5.93
C TRP A 12 8.23 -7.94 5.27
N VAL A 13 9.33 -8.59 4.86
CA VAL A 13 9.30 -9.92 4.24
C VAL A 13 8.89 -11.00 5.23
N GLU A 14 9.34 -10.91 6.47
CA GLU A 14 9.03 -11.88 7.52
C GLU A 14 7.62 -11.71 8.11
N ARG A 15 6.90 -10.65 7.74
CA ARG A 15 5.54 -10.39 8.22
C ARG A 15 4.59 -11.49 7.73
N ASN A 16 3.90 -12.14 8.67
CA ASN A 16 2.86 -13.10 8.36
C ASN A 16 1.55 -12.38 8.04
N GLY A 17 1.04 -12.57 6.81
CA GLY A 17 -0.27 -12.08 6.36
C GLY A 17 -0.27 -10.73 5.64
N ASN A 18 -1.34 -10.47 4.88
CA ASN A 18 -1.63 -9.17 4.30
C ASN A 18 -2.37 -8.36 5.36
N GLY A 19 -1.71 -7.38 6.00
CA GLY A 19 -2.32 -6.61 7.10
C GLY A 19 -3.70 -6.04 6.72
N ASP A 20 -4.70 -6.27 7.59
CA ASP A 20 -6.05 -5.68 7.64
C ASP A 20 -6.87 -5.56 6.32
N VAL A 21 -6.48 -6.28 5.27
CA VAL A 21 -7.17 -6.25 3.98
C VAL A 21 -7.41 -7.66 3.49
N ASP A 22 -8.68 -8.08 3.57
CA ASP A 22 -9.14 -9.31 2.93
C ASP A 22 -9.25 -9.08 1.42
N GLY A 23 -8.41 -9.77 0.65
CA GLY A 23 -8.39 -9.70 -0.81
C GLY A 23 -7.31 -8.79 -1.39
N CYS A 24 -7.57 -8.22 -2.56
CA CYS A 24 -6.62 -7.37 -3.27
C CYS A 24 -6.61 -5.95 -2.68
N PRO A 25 -5.52 -5.47 -2.08
CA PRO A 25 -5.47 -4.13 -1.47
C PRO A 25 -5.69 -3.01 -2.49
N PHE A 26 -5.28 -3.19 -3.74
CA PHE A 26 -5.52 -2.20 -4.80
C PHE A 26 -6.98 -2.13 -5.26
N CYS A 27 -7.79 -3.14 -4.96
CA CYS A 27 -9.23 -3.12 -5.21
C CYS A 27 -9.98 -2.60 -3.98
N VAL A 28 -9.62 -3.08 -2.79
CA VAL A 28 -10.36 -2.81 -1.56
C VAL A 28 -10.09 -1.41 -1.00
N LEU A 29 -8.84 -0.95 -0.99
CA LEU A 29 -8.48 0.34 -0.37
C LEU A 29 -9.16 1.55 -1.05
N PRO A 30 -9.22 1.63 -2.39
CA PRO A 30 -9.92 2.73 -3.05
C PRO A 30 -11.43 2.79 -2.80
N GLU A 31 -12.06 1.67 -2.44
CA GLU A 31 -13.51 1.57 -2.19
C GLU A 31 -13.90 2.03 -0.77
N ARG A 32 -12.95 2.13 0.16
CA ARG A 32 -13.22 2.50 1.57
C ARG A 32 -13.62 3.97 1.78
N ASP A 33 -13.52 4.80 0.74
CA ASP A 33 -13.74 6.27 0.77
C ASP A 33 -13.06 6.99 1.94
N ALA A 34 -11.90 6.44 2.35
CA ALA A 34 -11.11 6.84 3.51
C ALA A 34 -9.65 7.01 3.06
N ASP A 35 -9.42 8.03 2.23
CA ASP A 35 -8.16 8.21 1.50
C ASP A 35 -6.96 8.37 2.45
N ARG A 36 -7.14 9.04 3.58
CA ARG A 36 -6.06 9.27 4.54
C ARG A 36 -5.60 7.98 5.19
N GLU A 37 -6.54 7.15 5.64
CA GLU A 37 -6.32 5.86 6.27
C GLU A 37 -5.75 4.86 5.26
N SER A 38 -6.22 4.95 4.01
CA SER A 38 -5.78 4.12 2.88
C SER A 38 -4.49 4.64 2.22
N ARG A 39 -3.94 5.77 2.68
CA ARG A 39 -2.75 6.44 2.13
C ARG A 39 -2.84 6.78 0.64
N ILE A 40 -4.06 7.05 0.15
CA ILE A 40 -4.31 7.53 -1.20
C ILE A 40 -4.04 9.04 -1.21
N VAL A 41 -3.19 9.48 -2.13
CA VAL A 41 -2.75 10.88 -2.23
C VAL A 41 -3.37 11.63 -3.40
N ALA A 42 -3.90 10.91 -4.40
CA ALA A 42 -4.57 11.49 -5.55
C ALA A 42 -5.49 10.46 -6.23
N ARG A 43 -6.55 10.94 -6.90
CA ARG A 43 -7.49 10.15 -7.70
C ARG A 43 -7.73 10.82 -9.05
N SER A 44 -7.99 10.00 -10.06
CA SER A 44 -8.49 10.37 -11.37
C SER A 44 -9.64 9.43 -11.76
N GLU A 45 -10.21 9.61 -12.95
CA GLU A 45 -11.31 8.78 -13.46
C GLU A 45 -10.96 7.29 -13.52
N HIS A 46 -9.71 6.95 -13.81
CA HIS A 46 -9.27 5.56 -14.04
C HIS A 46 -8.06 5.13 -13.22
N THR A 47 -7.49 6.03 -12.41
CA THR A 47 -6.27 5.76 -11.65
C THR A 47 -6.29 6.43 -10.28
N PHE A 48 -5.47 5.93 -9.38
CA PHE A 48 -5.18 6.56 -8.11
C PHE A 48 -3.70 6.40 -7.76
N VAL A 49 -3.21 7.23 -6.86
CA VAL A 49 -1.83 7.17 -6.36
C VAL A 49 -1.88 6.83 -4.87
N ILE A 50 -1.11 5.82 -4.47
CA ILE A 50 -1.04 5.32 -3.09
C ILE A 50 0.41 5.26 -2.62
N LEU A 51 0.66 5.58 -1.34
CA LEU A 51 1.98 5.40 -0.74
C LEU A 51 2.25 3.91 -0.50
N ASN A 52 3.45 3.46 -0.86
CA ASN A 52 3.89 2.12 -0.50
C ASN A 52 4.02 2.01 1.03
N ASN A 53 3.54 0.90 1.59
CA ASN A 53 3.63 0.60 3.02
C ASN A 53 4.83 -0.29 3.30
#